data_AF-A0A849YSG6-F1
#
_entry.id   AF-A0A849YSG6-F1
#
_cell.length_a   1.000
_cell.length_b   1.000
_cell.length_c   1.000
_cell.angle_alpha   90.00
_cell.angle_beta   90.00
_cell.angle_gamma   90.00
#
_symmetry.space_group_name_H-M   'P 1'
#
loop_
_entity.id
_entity.type
_entity.pdbx_description
1 polymer ?
#
loop_
_entity_poly.entity_id
_entity_poly.type
_entity_poly.pdbx_seq_one_letter_code
_entity_poly.pdbx_strand_id
1 'polypeptide(L)'
;MRWSFASILGAAALAFALPTLAGDVKEADATCHTATAILLTGDGNSEDAHWSKIREVVSANKKLTVVREAPTNRVGEVALTRFDIKHTFKGGPTVAYTVQCGHGGTCNDVAKEFHTKFPTLTPVPVVQCGDVSNVLTNPQPAP
;
A
#
# COMPACT_ATOMS: atom_id res chain seq x y z
N MET A 1 -32.17 -63.50 -8.12
CA MET A 1 -32.19 -62.41 -7.12
C MET A 1 -31.36 -61.26 -7.65
N ARG A 2 -31.98 -60.09 -7.78
CA ARG A 2 -31.48 -58.91 -8.49
C ARG A 2 -31.25 -57.79 -7.48
N TRP A 3 -30.12 -57.10 -7.66
CA TRP A 3 -29.85 -55.68 -7.41
C TRP A 3 -29.30 -55.29 -6.03
N SER A 4 -28.00 -55.00 -6.01
CA SER A 4 -27.34 -54.16 -5.01
C SER A 4 -27.55 -52.68 -5.37
N PHE A 5 -28.15 -51.92 -4.47
CA PHE A 5 -28.17 -50.46 -4.51
C PHE A 5 -26.95 -49.93 -3.76
N ALA A 6 -26.05 -49.26 -4.47
CA ALA A 6 -25.04 -48.40 -3.89
C ALA A 6 -25.60 -46.98 -3.89
N SER A 7 -25.69 -46.35 -2.72
CA SER A 7 -26.11 -44.94 -2.62
C SER A 7 -25.17 -44.11 -1.75
N ILE A 8 -24.40 -43.30 -2.47
CA ILE A 8 -24.12 -41.88 -2.25
C ILE A 8 -23.26 -41.52 -1.02
N LEU A 9 -21.95 -41.41 -1.27
CA LEU A 9 -21.03 -40.52 -0.55
C LEU A 9 -21.49 -39.07 -0.75
N GLY A 10 -21.86 -38.41 0.35
CA GLY A 10 -22.15 -36.98 0.38
C GLY A 10 -20.89 -36.17 0.13
N ALA A 11 -20.86 -35.42 -0.97
CA ALA A 11 -19.86 -34.40 -1.22
C ALA A 11 -20.26 -33.11 -0.48
N ALA A 12 -19.59 -32.80 0.62
CA ALA A 12 -19.67 -31.49 1.24
C ALA A 12 -18.94 -30.47 0.34
N ALA A 13 -19.69 -29.58 -0.29
CA ALA A 13 -19.14 -28.48 -1.06
C ALA A 13 -18.52 -27.44 -0.11
N LEU A 14 -17.19 -27.39 -0.05
CA LEU A 14 -16.45 -26.28 0.54
C LEU A 14 -16.63 -25.06 -0.37
N ALA A 15 -17.50 -24.14 0.03
CA ALA A 15 -17.60 -22.83 -0.58
C ALA A 15 -16.34 -22.01 -0.20
N PHE A 16 -15.34 -22.02 -1.08
CA PHE A 16 -14.23 -21.07 -1.00
C PHE A 16 -14.77 -19.68 -1.31
N ALA A 17 -14.99 -18.88 -0.26
CA ALA A 17 -15.14 -17.44 -0.41
C ALA A 17 -13.80 -16.89 -0.91
N LEU A 18 -13.66 -16.74 -2.23
CA LEU A 18 -12.54 -16.03 -2.82
C LEU A 18 -12.65 -14.57 -2.35
N PRO A 19 -11.67 -14.01 -1.62
CA PRO A 19 -11.64 -12.58 -1.40
C PRO A 19 -11.56 -11.93 -2.78
N THR A 20 -12.52 -11.05 -3.06
CA THR A 20 -12.45 -10.18 -4.23
C THR A 20 -11.16 -9.37 -4.11
N LEU A 21 -10.15 -9.73 -4.88
CA LEU A 21 -8.88 -9.01 -4.95
C LEU A 21 -9.20 -7.57 -5.36
N ALA A 22 -9.00 -6.62 -4.43
CA ALA A 22 -8.74 -5.25 -4.82
C ALA A 22 -7.56 -5.27 -5.82
N GLY A 23 -7.60 -4.40 -6.84
CA GLY A 23 -6.66 -4.46 -7.96
C GLY A 23 -5.17 -4.46 -7.56
N ASP A 24 -4.29 -4.82 -8.49
CA ASP A 24 -2.86 -4.89 -8.21
C ASP A 24 -2.22 -3.52 -7.95
N VAL A 25 -1.15 -3.51 -7.14
CA VAL A 25 -0.33 -2.33 -6.89
C VAL A 25 0.21 -1.77 -8.21
N LYS A 26 0.01 -0.47 -8.44
CA LYS A 26 0.64 0.21 -9.56
C LYS A 26 2.09 0.53 -9.20
N GLU A 27 3.02 -0.15 -9.85
CA GLU A 27 4.45 0.00 -9.60
C GLU A 27 5.09 1.15 -10.41
N ALA A 28 6.22 1.64 -9.91
CA ALA A 28 7.13 2.49 -10.67
C ALA A 28 8.26 1.67 -11.30
N ASP A 29 9.03 2.30 -12.20
CA ASP A 29 10.30 1.75 -12.65
C ASP A 29 11.19 1.44 -11.44
N ALA A 30 11.63 0.18 -11.34
CA ALA A 30 12.45 -0.29 -10.25
C ALA A 30 13.72 0.56 -10.11
N THR A 31 14.34 1.05 -11.19
CA THR A 31 15.60 1.81 -11.18
C THR A 31 15.44 3.30 -10.90
N CYS A 32 14.21 3.77 -10.63
CA CYS A 32 13.97 5.17 -10.34
C CYS A 32 14.70 5.62 -9.07
N HIS A 33 15.42 6.75 -9.11
CA HIS A 33 16.22 7.25 -7.98
C HIS A 33 15.46 8.08 -6.94
N THR A 34 14.19 8.39 -7.21
CA THR A 34 13.28 9.05 -6.27
C THR A 34 11.88 8.50 -6.50
N ALA A 35 11.30 7.83 -5.52
CA ALA A 35 9.97 7.26 -5.63
C ALA A 35 9.12 7.59 -4.42
N THR A 36 7.81 7.72 -4.61
CA THR A 36 6.84 7.91 -3.53
C THR A 36 5.74 6.87 -3.66
N ALA A 37 5.62 5.99 -2.66
CA ALA A 37 4.51 5.07 -2.53
C ALA A 37 3.36 5.76 -1.77
N ILE A 38 2.25 5.98 -2.45
CA ILE A 38 0.99 6.46 -1.87
C ILE A 38 0.24 5.23 -1.37
N LEU A 39 0.16 5.05 -0.06
CA LEU A 39 -0.38 3.83 0.55
C LEU A 39 -1.83 3.99 1.00
N LEU A 40 -2.16 5.17 1.54
CA LEU A 40 -3.49 5.50 2.03
C LEU A 40 -3.84 6.95 1.68
N THR A 41 -5.13 7.21 1.52
CA THR A 41 -5.67 8.56 1.41
C THR A 41 -6.82 8.73 2.41
N GLY A 42 -6.98 9.92 2.98
CA GLY A 42 -8.04 10.19 3.95
C GLY A 42 -8.37 11.67 4.08
N ASP A 43 -9.18 12.00 5.07
CA ASP A 43 -9.60 13.37 5.41
C ASP A 43 -8.70 14.05 6.46
N GLY A 44 -7.77 13.29 7.06
CA GLY A 44 -6.88 13.75 8.12
C GLY A 44 -7.33 13.39 9.55
N ASN A 45 -8.55 12.89 9.76
CA ASN A 45 -9.12 12.71 11.09
C ASN A 45 -8.64 11.42 11.81
N SER A 46 -8.04 10.47 11.08
CA SER A 46 -7.59 9.16 11.58
C SER A 46 -6.09 8.94 11.36
N GLU A 47 -5.30 10.00 11.51
CA GLU A 47 -3.88 10.01 11.20
C GLU A 47 -3.07 8.94 11.96
N ASP A 48 -3.26 8.82 13.27
CA ASP A 48 -2.54 7.83 14.08
C ASP A 48 -2.82 6.39 13.62
N ALA A 49 -4.07 6.10 13.25
CA ALA A 49 -4.47 4.78 12.76
C ALA A 49 -3.84 4.47 11.40
N HIS A 50 -3.75 5.46 10.50
CA HIS A 50 -3.08 5.32 9.21
C HIS A 50 -1.57 5.10 9.38
N TRP A 51 -0.93 5.92 10.21
CA TRP A 51 0.50 5.77 10.46
C TRP A 51 0.84 4.48 11.19
N SER A 52 0.00 4.01 12.10
CA SER A 52 0.18 2.72 12.77
C SER A 52 0.29 1.58 11.74
N LYS A 53 -0.59 1.54 10.74
CA LYS A 53 -0.56 0.54 9.66
C LYS A 53 0.70 0.63 8.81
N ILE A 54 1.10 1.82 8.41
CA ILE A 54 2.31 2.03 7.60
C ILE A 54 3.56 1.63 8.39
N ARG A 55 3.65 2.03 9.66
CA ARG A 55 4.73 1.64 10.56
C ARG A 55 4.78 0.13 10.78
N GLU A 56 3.63 -0.54 10.84
CA GLU A 56 3.57 -2.00 10.98
C GLU A 56 4.22 -2.75 9.80
N VAL A 57 4.12 -2.20 8.59
CA VAL A 57 4.77 -2.77 7.40
C VAL A 57 6.24 -2.43 7.39
N VAL A 58 6.57 -1.14 7.56
CA VAL A 58 7.95 -0.66 7.46
C VAL A 58 8.85 -1.23 8.56
N SER A 59 8.33 -1.38 9.79
CA SER A 59 9.10 -1.96 10.91
C SER A 59 9.21 -3.49 10.85
N ALA A 60 8.29 -4.18 10.18
CA ALA A 60 8.39 -5.62 9.96
C ALA A 60 9.47 -5.98 8.92
N ASN A 61 9.76 -5.06 8.00
CA ASN A 61 10.77 -5.25 6.97
C ASN A 61 12.17 -4.85 7.46
N LYS A 62 12.95 -5.84 7.88
CA LYS A 62 14.32 -5.64 8.41
C LYS A 62 15.33 -5.08 7.42
N LYS A 63 14.98 -5.00 6.13
CA LYS A 63 15.84 -4.39 5.10
C LYS A 63 15.65 -2.88 5.00
N LEU A 64 14.60 -2.34 5.65
CA LEU A 64 14.27 -0.92 5.61
C LEU A 64 14.88 -0.18 6.79
N THR A 65 15.40 1.01 6.51
CA THR A 65 15.82 2.00 7.49
C THR A 65 14.93 3.22 7.33
N VAL A 66 14.21 3.59 8.39
CA VAL A 66 13.43 4.83 8.40
C VAL A 66 14.38 6.00 8.65
N VAL A 67 14.41 6.93 7.72
CA VAL A 67 15.19 8.17 7.78
C VAL A 67 14.24 9.37 7.88
N ARG A 68 14.77 10.51 8.33
CA ARG A 68 13.99 11.74 8.51
C ARG A 68 13.64 12.43 7.19
N GLU A 69 14.56 12.38 6.23
CA GLU A 69 14.47 13.12 4.97
C GLU A 69 14.32 12.14 3.81
N ALA A 70 13.59 12.56 2.77
CA ALA A 70 13.34 11.73 1.60
C ALA A 70 14.67 11.30 0.94
N PRO A 71 14.98 9.99 0.92
CA PRO A 71 16.23 9.52 0.36
C PRO A 71 16.25 9.70 -1.17
N THR A 72 17.44 9.89 -1.73
CA THR A 72 17.67 9.94 -3.19
C THR A 72 18.77 8.94 -3.55
N ASN A 73 18.48 8.02 -4.46
CA ASN A 73 19.39 6.95 -4.88
C ASN A 73 19.92 6.10 -3.71
N ARG A 74 19.05 5.78 -2.74
CA ARG A 74 19.35 4.93 -1.57
C ARG A 74 18.35 3.78 -1.53
N VAL A 75 18.85 2.56 -1.67
CA VAL A 75 18.04 1.34 -1.55
C VAL A 75 17.85 1.02 -0.07
N GLY A 76 16.63 0.65 0.33
CA GLY A 76 16.30 0.31 1.71
C GLY A 76 16.15 1.50 2.66
N GLU A 77 16.47 2.73 2.27
CA GLU A 77 16.14 3.91 3.08
C GLU A 77 14.76 4.45 2.68
N VAL A 78 13.95 4.80 3.66
CA VAL A 78 12.59 5.34 3.47
C VAL A 78 12.27 6.47 4.43
N ALA A 79 11.53 7.47 3.99
CA ALA A 79 10.96 8.51 4.84
C ALA A 79 9.43 8.40 4.85
N LEU A 80 8.82 8.54 6.02
CA LEU A 80 7.37 8.56 6.16
C LEU A 80 6.87 10.00 6.06
N THR A 81 5.99 10.28 5.11
CA THR A 81 5.59 11.66 4.81
C THR A 81 4.10 11.76 4.49
N ARG A 82 3.41 12.66 5.21
CA ARG A 82 2.06 13.12 4.91
C ARG A 82 2.14 14.20 3.85
N PHE A 83 1.20 14.17 2.91
CA PHE A 83 1.00 15.24 1.94
C PHE A 83 -0.47 15.65 1.93
N ASP A 84 -0.73 16.90 1.61
CA ASP A 84 -2.06 17.33 1.18
C ASP A 84 -2.25 16.97 -0.30
N ILE A 85 -3.47 16.59 -0.69
CA ILE A 85 -3.83 16.29 -2.08
C ILE A 85 -4.19 17.60 -2.78
N LYS A 86 -3.49 17.92 -3.87
CA LYS A 86 -3.61 19.21 -4.58
C LYS A 86 -4.97 19.42 -5.22
N HIS A 87 -5.55 18.37 -5.79
CA HIS A 87 -6.82 18.41 -6.51
C HIS A 87 -7.81 17.45 -5.86
N THR A 88 -8.64 17.97 -4.96
CA THR A 88 -9.67 17.19 -4.28
C THR A 88 -11.00 17.29 -5.03
N PHE A 89 -11.68 16.15 -5.19
CA PHE A 89 -13.08 16.15 -5.60
C PHE A 89 -13.97 16.43 -4.39
N LYS A 90 -15.14 17.05 -4.56
CA LYS A 90 -16.02 17.41 -3.43
C LYS A 90 -16.34 16.18 -2.58
N GLY A 91 -15.92 16.21 -1.30
CA GLY A 91 -16.08 15.10 -0.35
C GLY A 91 -15.07 13.96 -0.50
N GLY A 92 -14.08 14.09 -1.38
CA GLY A 92 -12.97 13.15 -1.52
C GLY A 92 -11.86 13.36 -0.49
N PRO A 93 -10.85 12.48 -0.48
CA PRO A 93 -9.72 12.60 0.45
C PRO A 93 -8.94 13.89 0.20
N THR A 94 -8.42 14.45 1.28
CA THR A 94 -7.62 15.68 1.32
C THR A 94 -6.16 15.41 1.65
N VAL A 95 -5.85 14.22 2.15
CA VAL A 95 -4.52 13.84 2.65
C VAL A 95 -4.08 12.53 2.02
N ALA A 96 -2.79 12.42 1.71
CA ALA A 96 -2.11 11.19 1.33
C ALA A 96 -1.05 10.82 2.36
N TYR A 97 -1.03 9.56 2.76
CA TYR A 97 -0.03 8.99 3.66
C TYR A 97 0.92 8.14 2.83
N THR A 98 2.18 8.53 2.84
CA THR A 98 3.15 8.04 1.85
C THR A 98 4.43 7.53 2.50
N VAL A 99 5.16 6.74 1.71
CA VAL A 99 6.54 6.37 1.96
C VAL A 99 7.37 6.90 0.80
N GLN A 100 8.32 7.79 1.08
CA GLN A 100 9.29 8.29 0.10
C GLN A 100 10.53 7.40 0.13
N CYS A 101 10.95 6.89 -1.02
CA CYS A 101 12.07 5.98 -1.17
C CYS A 101 13.11 6.56 -2.14
N GLY A 102 14.39 6.27 -1.88
CA GLY A 102 15.47 6.60 -2.80
C GLY A 102 15.58 5.65 -3.98
N HIS A 103 14.72 4.63 -4.07
CA HIS A 103 14.70 3.68 -5.16
C HIS A 103 13.28 3.18 -5.45
N GLY A 104 12.90 3.07 -6.73
CA GLY A 104 11.58 2.59 -7.15
C GLY A 104 11.29 1.18 -6.64
N GLY A 105 12.28 0.28 -6.74
CA GLY A 105 12.18 -1.09 -6.20
C GLY A 105 11.83 -1.12 -4.71
N THR A 106 12.47 -0.28 -3.88
CA THR A 106 12.16 -0.18 -2.44
C THR A 106 10.69 0.21 -2.22
N CYS A 107 10.19 1.19 -2.97
CA CYS A 107 8.80 1.64 -2.83
C CYS A 107 7.79 0.61 -3.38
N ASN A 108 8.13 -0.11 -4.45
CA ASN A 108 7.31 -1.21 -4.95
C ASN A 108 7.19 -2.33 -3.91
N ASP A 109 8.30 -2.70 -3.26
CA ASP A 109 8.30 -3.71 -2.19
C ASP A 109 7.41 -3.27 -1.02
N VAL A 110 7.58 -2.03 -0.55
CA VAL A 110 6.73 -1.46 0.53
C VAL A 110 5.26 -1.46 0.14
N ALA A 111 4.92 -1.01 -1.07
CA ALA A 111 3.54 -0.94 -1.54
C ALA A 111 2.89 -2.32 -1.65
N LYS A 112 3.63 -3.33 -2.15
CA LYS A 112 3.18 -4.72 -2.24
C LYS A 112 2.99 -5.35 -0.86
N GLU A 113 3.95 -5.16 0.05
CA GLU A 113 3.84 -5.66 1.43
C GLU A 113 2.65 -5.01 2.14
N PHE A 114 2.44 -3.71 1.95
CA PHE A 114 1.29 -3.00 2.50
C PHE A 114 -0.04 -3.54 1.96
N HIS A 115 -0.14 -3.71 0.64
CA HIS A 115 -1.35 -4.26 0.02
C HIS A 115 -1.62 -5.71 0.45
N THR A 116 -0.58 -6.54 0.51
CA THR A 116 -0.68 -7.93 0.97
C THR A 116 -1.21 -8.00 2.41
N LYS A 117 -0.75 -7.08 3.26
CA LYS A 117 -1.13 -7.03 4.67
C LYS A 117 -2.52 -6.43 4.89
N PHE A 118 -2.91 -5.47 4.07
CA PHE A 118 -4.20 -4.78 4.17
C PHE A 118 -4.96 -4.80 2.83
N PRO A 119 -5.38 -5.99 2.35
CA PRO A 119 -5.90 -6.16 0.98
C PRO A 119 -7.28 -5.53 0.76
N THR A 120 -7.99 -5.21 1.84
CA THR A 120 -9.33 -4.59 1.78
C THR A 120 -9.29 -3.06 1.82
N LEU A 121 -8.11 -2.44 2.00
CA LEU A 121 -7.99 -0.99 2.02
C LEU A 121 -7.99 -0.41 0.61
N THR A 122 -8.74 0.67 0.45
CA THR A 122 -8.84 1.43 -0.79
C THR A 122 -8.44 2.89 -0.57
N PRO A 123 -7.80 3.55 -1.55
CA PRO A 123 -7.40 3.00 -2.84
C PRO A 123 -6.24 2.00 -2.72
N VAL A 124 -6.07 1.16 -3.74
CA VAL A 124 -4.89 0.30 -3.87
C VAL A 124 -3.63 1.17 -3.92
N PRO A 125 -2.52 0.76 -3.28
CA PRO A 125 -1.29 1.53 -3.32
C PRO A 125 -0.78 1.81 -4.74
N VAL A 126 -0.21 3.01 -4.90
CA VAL A 126 0.40 3.46 -6.15
C VAL A 126 1.79 4.00 -5.87
N VAL A 127 2.77 3.61 -6.68
CA VAL A 127 4.13 4.12 -6.62
C VAL A 127 4.36 5.09 -7.79
N GLN A 128 4.79 6.30 -7.46
CA GLN A 128 5.14 7.33 -8.44
C GLN A 128 6.64 7.56 -8.42
N CYS A 129 7.27 7.47 -9.60
CA CYS A 129 8.66 7.86 -9.81
C CYS A 129 8.75 9.37 -10.06
N GLY A 130 9.75 10.02 -9.48
CA GLY A 130 10.05 11.43 -9.68
C GLY A 130 9.16 12.37 -8.85
N ASP A 131 8.97 13.58 -9.39
CA ASP A 131 8.23 14.64 -8.72
C ASP A 131 6.73 14.33 -8.60
N VAL A 132 6.19 14.51 -7.39
CA VAL A 132 4.77 14.33 -7.04
C VAL A 132 4.03 15.67 -6.89
N SER A 133 4.68 16.82 -7.10
CA SER A 133 4.11 18.17 -6.89
C SER A 133 2.88 18.50 -7.74
N ASN A 134 2.65 17.73 -8.79
CA ASN A 134 1.46 17.83 -9.64
C ASN A 134 0.20 17.27 -8.96
N VAL A 135 0.35 16.40 -7.95
CA VAL A 135 -0.76 15.71 -7.27
C VAL A 135 -0.73 15.90 -5.75
N LEU A 136 0.46 16.04 -5.16
CA LEU A 136 0.71 16.17 -3.73
C LEU A 136 1.38 17.51 -3.41
N THR A 137 1.07 18.07 -2.25
CA THR A 137 1.65 19.32 -1.75
C THR A 137 1.83 19.28 -0.24
N ASN A 138 2.48 20.31 0.32
CA ASN A 138 2.66 20.49 1.77
C ASN A 138 3.21 19.23 2.49
N PRO A 139 4.45 18.81 2.16
CA PRO A 139 5.06 17.65 2.81
C PRO A 139 5.22 17.88 4.32
N GLN A 140 4.78 16.92 5.10
CA GLN A 140 4.96 16.89 6.56
C GLN A 140 5.51 15.52 6.98
N PRO A 141 6.63 15.47 7.73
CA PRO A 141 7.11 14.21 8.28
C PRO A 141 6.03 13.54 9.14
N ALA A 142 5.97 12.21 9.10
CA ALA A 142 5.08 11.48 10.01
C ALA A 142 5.40 11.82 11.47
N PRO A 143 4.37 11.93 12.35
CA PRO A 143 4.54 12.16 13.78
C PRO A 143 5.15 10.94 14.48
#